data_AF-A0A4S2MJE8-F1
#
_entry.id   AF-A0A4S2MJE8-F1
#
_cell.length_a   1.000
_cell.length_b   1.000
_cell.length_c   1.000
_cell.angle_alpha   90.00
_cell.angle_beta   90.00
_cell.angle_gamma   90.00
#
_symmetry.space_group_name_H-M   'P 1'
#
loop_
_entity.id
_entity.type
_entity.pdbx_description
1 polymer ?
#
loop_
_entity_poly.entity_id
_entity_poly.type
_entity_poly.pdbx_seq_one_letter_code
_entity_poly.pdbx_strand_id
1 'polypeptide(L)'
;MSQSPHLRTRLEIELEFVQCLSNPDYLNHLASTKVLDDERFIEYVEYLEYWRKPEYAELLTYPTYSLAALTLLQQPSFRADM
;
A
#
# COMPACT_ATOMS: atom_id res chain seq x y z
N MET A 1 -1.19 33.07 -15.14
CA MET A 1 -1.29 32.25 -13.91
C MET A 1 -0.96 30.82 -14.32
N SER A 2 0.31 30.41 -14.23
CA SER A 2 0.73 29.05 -14.60
C SER A 2 0.54 28.17 -13.36
N GLN A 3 -0.60 27.51 -13.26
CA GLN A 3 -0.80 26.46 -12.25
C GLN A 3 0.00 25.24 -12.74
N SER A 4 1.22 25.10 -12.24
CA SER A 4 2.02 23.88 -12.39
C SER A 4 1.22 22.71 -11.80
N PRO A 5 1.19 21.52 -12.42
CA PRO A 5 0.41 20.40 -11.93
C PRO A 5 0.91 20.08 -10.51
N HIS A 6 -0.01 20.09 -9.56
CA HIS A 6 0.25 19.88 -8.15
C HIS A 6 1.11 18.62 -7.99
N LEU A 7 2.36 18.79 -7.53
CA LEU A 7 3.16 17.68 -7.06
C LEU A 7 2.38 17.06 -5.89
N ARG A 8 1.76 15.89 -6.11
CA ARG A 8 1.08 15.15 -5.04
C ARG A 8 2.03 15.01 -3.87
N THR A 9 1.54 15.30 -2.68
CA THR A 9 2.34 15.12 -1.47
C THR A 9 2.66 13.65 -1.29
N ARG A 10 3.77 13.34 -0.60
CA ARG A 10 4.13 11.96 -0.27
C ARG A 10 2.98 11.21 0.41
N LEU A 11 2.28 11.90 1.32
CA LEU A 11 1.11 11.38 2.03
C LEU A 11 -0.01 10.97 1.06
N GLU A 12 -0.34 11.80 0.07
CA GLU A 12 -1.37 11.47 -0.93
C GLU A 12 -0.97 10.25 -1.78
N ILE A 13 0.30 10.15 -2.15
CA ILE A 13 0.83 9.01 -2.91
C ILE A 13 0.73 7.73 -2.08
N GLU A 14 1.14 7.78 -0.80
CA GLU A 14 1.05 6.66 0.13
C GLU A 14 -0.41 6.26 0.39
N LEU A 15 -1.30 7.24 0.52
CA LEU A 15 -2.74 7.02 0.70
C LEU A 15 -3.36 6.29 -0.49
N GLU A 16 -3.07 6.73 -1.71
CA GLU A 16 -3.54 6.06 -2.92
C GLU A 16 -2.98 4.65 -3.03
N PHE A 17 -1.68 4.48 -2.74
CA PHE A 17 -1.03 3.18 -2.77
C PHE A 17 -1.67 2.19 -1.79
N VAL A 18 -1.84 2.58 -0.52
CA VAL A 18 -2.45 1.73 0.52
C VAL A 18 -3.88 1.34 0.13
N GLN A 19 -4.64 2.26 -0.47
CA GLN A 19 -5.99 1.96 -0.97
C GLN A 19 -5.97 1.03 -2.19
N CYS A 20 -4.97 1.11 -3.06
CA CYS A 20 -4.81 0.17 -4.17
C CYS A 20 -4.50 -1.25 -3.70
N LEU A 21 -3.85 -1.44 -2.55
CA LEU A 21 -3.58 -2.78 -1.99
C LEU A 21 -4.87 -3.54 -1.64
N SER A 22 -5.99 -2.84 -1.44
CA SER A 22 -7.31 -3.47 -1.26
C SER A 22 -7.83 -4.17 -2.52
N ASN A 23 -7.26 -3.87 -3.69
CA ASN A 23 -7.69 -4.43 -4.96
C ASN A 23 -6.89 -5.71 -5.29
N PRO A 24 -7.53 -6.90 -5.39
CA PRO A 24 -6.85 -8.14 -5.72
C PRO A 24 -6.15 -8.12 -7.08
N ASP A 25 -6.71 -7.44 -8.10
CA ASP A 25 -6.08 -7.34 -9.42
C ASP A 25 -4.74 -6.57 -9.34
N TYR A 26 -4.67 -5.56 -8.46
CA TYR A 26 -3.44 -4.81 -8.23
C TYR A 26 -2.40 -5.65 -7.49
N LEU A 27 -2.81 -6.41 -6.48
CA LEU A 27 -1.93 -7.36 -5.78
C LEU A 27 -1.35 -8.41 -6.74
N ASN A 28 -2.18 -8.99 -7.62
CA ASN A 28 -1.74 -9.93 -8.65
C ASN A 28 -0.75 -9.30 -9.64
N HIS A 29 -0.95 -8.03 -10.00
CA HIS A 29 -0.01 -7.30 -10.83
C HIS A 29 1.35 -7.13 -10.11
N LEU A 30 1.35 -6.75 -8.83
CA LEU A 30 2.56 -6.65 -8.03
C LEU A 30 3.28 -8.01 -7.95
N ALA A 31 2.55 -9.10 -7.69
CA ALA A 31 3.11 -10.45 -7.67
C ALA A 31 3.78 -10.82 -9.00
N SER A 32 3.11 -10.55 -10.13
CA SER A 32 3.63 -10.81 -11.48
C SER A 32 4.92 -10.05 -11.79
N THR A 33 5.15 -8.90 -11.15
CA THR A 33 6.38 -8.10 -11.32
C THR A 33 7.52 -8.50 -10.39
N LYS A 34 7.31 -9.52 -9.53
CA LYS A 34 8.27 -10.03 -8.52
C LYS A 34 8.70 -9.01 -7.47
N VAL A 35 7.98 -7.89 -7.32
CA VAL A 35 8.33 -6.87 -6.33
C VAL A 35 7.98 -7.28 -4.90
N LEU A 36 7.07 -8.24 -4.71
CA LEU A 36 6.66 -8.72 -3.39
C LEU A 36 7.79 -9.42 -2.62
N ASP A 37 8.78 -9.96 -3.34
CA ASP A 37 9.95 -10.63 -2.74
C ASP A 37 11.11 -9.66 -2.47
N ASP A 38 11.06 -8.43 -3.00
CA ASP A 38 12.12 -7.43 -2.81
C ASP A 38 12.15 -6.94 -1.37
N GLU A 39 13.31 -7.02 -0.72
CA GLU A 39 13.50 -6.59 0.67
C GLU A 39 13.05 -5.14 0.91
N ARG A 40 13.28 -4.24 -0.05
CA ARG A 40 12.90 -2.83 0.05
C ARG A 40 11.38 -2.66 0.03
N PHE A 41 10.67 -3.53 -0.68
CA PHE A 41 9.21 -3.53 -0.68
C PHE A 41 8.66 -3.98 0.66
N ILE A 42 9.26 -5.01 1.26
CA ILE A 42 8.88 -5.52 2.59
C ILE A 42 9.09 -4.43 3.65
N GLU A 43 10.26 -3.78 3.65
CA GLU A 43 10.55 -2.65 4.54
C GLU A 43 9.57 -1.50 4.32
N TYR A 44 9.17 -1.25 3.07
CA TYR A 44 8.19 -0.22 2.76
C TYR A 44 6.77 -0.57 3.25
N VAL A 45 6.35 -1.83 3.14
CA VAL A 45 5.07 -2.31 3.72
C VAL A 45 5.08 -2.19 5.24
N GLU A 46 6.19 -2.52 5.90
CA GLU A 46 6.35 -2.32 7.35
C GLU A 46 6.28 -0.83 7.71
N TYR A 47 6.95 0.03 6.94
CA TYR A 47 6.84 1.47 7.12
C TYR A 47 5.38 1.95 7.04
N LEU A 48 4.60 1.45 6.09
CA LEU A 48 3.19 1.82 5.90
C LEU A 48 2.25 1.37 7.03
N GLU A 49 2.71 0.58 8.01
CA GLU A 49 1.90 0.23 9.18
C GLU A 49 1.50 1.44 10.03
N TYR A 50 2.15 2.61 9.85
CA TYR A 50 1.70 3.84 10.49
C TYR A 50 0.26 4.24 10.08
N TRP A 51 -0.23 3.79 8.91
CA TRP A 51 -1.61 3.99 8.45
C TRP A 51 -2.66 3.35 9.37
N ARG A 52 -2.25 2.45 10.28
CA ARG A 52 -3.13 1.89 11.32
C ARG A 52 -3.48 2.87 12.44
N LYS A 53 -2.68 3.93 12.63
CA LYS A 53 -3.01 4.95 13.64
C LYS A 53 -4.30 5.65 13.25
N PRO A 54 -5.18 5.97 14.21
CA PRO A 54 -6.50 6.53 13.94
C PRO A 54 -6.44 7.79 13.06
N GLU A 55 -5.48 8.68 13.35
CA GLU A 55 -5.27 9.94 12.62
C GLU A 55 -5.04 9.77 11.10
N TYR A 56 -4.52 8.62 10.66
CA TYR A 56 -4.29 8.30 9.24
C TYR A 56 -5.34 7.34 8.70
N ALA A 57 -5.82 6.40 9.53
CA ALA A 57 -6.84 5.44 9.16
C ALA A 57 -8.16 6.12 8.76
N GLU A 58 -8.49 7.26 9.38
CA GLU A 58 -9.66 8.08 9.03
C GLU A 58 -9.62 8.63 7.58
N LEU A 59 -8.45 8.67 6.95
CA LEU A 59 -8.28 9.13 5.57
C LEU A 59 -8.53 8.02 4.53
N LEU A 60 -8.55 6.75 4.95
CA LEU A 60 -8.76 5.60 4.06
C LEU A 60 -10.26 5.44 3.73
N THR A 61 -10.58 5.21 2.46
CA THR A 61 -11.97 4.91 2.06
C THR A 61 -12.44 3.55 2.58
N TYR A 62 -11.52 2.56 2.60
CA TYR A 62 -11.81 1.18 2.98
C TYR A 62 -10.76 0.63 3.96
N PRO A 63 -10.67 1.19 5.19
CA PRO A 63 -9.57 0.92 6.11
C PRO A 63 -9.41 -0.57 6.42
N THR A 64 -10.50 -1.30 6.63
CA THR A 64 -10.43 -2.74 6.93
C THR A 64 -9.73 -3.54 5.84
N TYR A 65 -10.04 -3.28 4.56
CA TYR A 65 -9.47 -4.04 3.45
C TYR A 65 -8.03 -3.63 3.16
N SER A 66 -7.74 -2.32 3.16
CA SER A 66 -6.38 -1.81 2.93
C SER A 66 -5.42 -2.27 4.03
N LEU A 67 -5.83 -2.20 5.30
CA LEU A 67 -5.00 -2.62 6.43
C LEU A 67 -4.87 -4.14 6.53
N ALA A 68 -5.88 -4.90 6.13
CA ALA A 68 -5.78 -6.36 6.03
C ALA A 68 -4.76 -6.75 4.95
N ALA A 69 -4.77 -6.07 3.79
CA ALA A 69 -3.78 -6.31 2.74
C ALA A 69 -2.34 -6.04 3.25
N LEU A 70 -2.12 -4.97 4.01
CA LEU A 70 -0.81 -4.71 4.65
C LEU A 70 -0.39 -5.85 5.60
N THR A 71 -1.31 -6.41 6.38
CA THR A 71 -1.01 -7.56 7.25
C THR A 71 -0.65 -8.81 6.43
N LEU A 72 -1.40 -9.10 5.36
CA LEU A 72 -1.17 -10.27 4.52
C LEU A 72 0.17 -10.17 3.78
N LEU A 73 0.50 -8.99 3.26
CA LEU A 73 1.77 -8.75 2.55
C LEU A 73 3.00 -8.90 3.46
N GLN A 74 2.88 -8.75 4.78
CA GLN A 74 3.99 -9.05 5.68
C GLN A 74 4.26 -10.56 5.79
N GLN A 75 3.27 -11.41 5.54
CA GLN A 75 3.41 -12.85 5.65
C GLN A 75 4.18 -13.40 4.44
N PRO A 76 5.36 -14.01 4.64
CA PRO A 76 6.15 -14.57 3.53
C PRO A 76 5.38 -15.66 2.76
N SER A 77 4.59 -16.47 3.48
CA SER A 77 3.76 -17.52 2.88
C SER A 77 2.70 -16.97 1.93
N PHE A 78 2.08 -15.83 2.27
CA PHE A 78 1.10 -15.19 1.40
C PHE A 78 1.76 -14.65 0.14
N ARG A 79 2.90 -13.96 0.29
CA ARG A 79 3.65 -13.42 -0.86
C ARG A 79 4.18 -14.51 -1.79
N ALA A 80 4.51 -15.69 -1.27
CA ALA A 80 4.96 -16.83 -2.07
C ALA A 80 3.82 -17.55 -2.81
N ASP A 81 2.57 -17.39 -2.37
CA ASP A 81 1.37 -18.00 -2.98
C ASP A 81 0.76 -17.13 -4.08
N MET A 82 1.00 -15.81 -4.03
CA MET A 82 0.60 -14.83 -5.05
C MET A 82 1.44 -14.93 -6.34
#